data_AF-A0A926L3J1-F1
#
_entry.id   AF-A0A926L3J1-F1
#
_cell.length_a   1.000
_cell.length_b   1.000
_cell.length_c   1.000
_cell.angle_alpha   90.00
_cell.angle_beta   90.00
_cell.angle_gamma   90.00
#
_symmetry.space_group_name_H-M   'P 1'
#
loop_
_entity.id
_entity.type
_entity.pdbx_description
1 polymer ?
#
loop_
_entity_poly.entity_id
_entity_poly.type
_entity_poly.pdbx_seq_one_letter_code
_entity_poly.pdbx_strand_id
1 'polypeptide(L)'
;MLSAKSLFQEILDHDESFRLFCSIAASGESQGGWENARIAALVPESERALAPKITRHGADEDKHGRIFNALLKKRGLEPVEVPPETDYTMLLERHGIGLAHEKLKADQPLTVPDIITYLAHSRVTEQRAAEQMQMLRKYFSDHPDVGRAVRMISNDEDNHLAYAHEELLRFARAGHGRLIQRTLRECALAEIRVYRDVSLAVMAHMGRVLGWPRAKSAALAAGIHAVYLYERLGGWRRMVSLRMPERRDALGGPASAAPEFA
;
A
#
# COMPACT_ATOMS: atom_id res chain seq x y z
N MET A 1 26.30 10.76 2.68
CA MET A 1 26.03 9.83 3.81
C MET A 1 24.83 8.98 3.44
N LEU A 2 24.82 7.69 3.77
CA LEU A 2 23.68 6.82 3.49
C LEU A 2 22.51 7.18 4.43
N SER A 3 21.43 7.69 3.87
CA SER A 3 20.20 8.04 4.59
C SER A 3 18.99 7.73 3.71
N ALA A 4 17.80 7.61 4.32
CA ALA A 4 16.56 7.46 3.55
C ALA A 4 16.38 8.63 2.58
N LYS A 5 16.59 9.87 3.04
CA LYS A 5 16.49 11.07 2.19
C LYS A 5 17.43 11.00 0.97
N SER A 6 18.71 10.72 1.19
CA SER A 6 19.68 10.66 0.08
C SER A 6 19.36 9.53 -0.89
N LEU A 7 18.90 8.37 -0.39
CA LEU A 7 18.53 7.22 -1.21
C LEU A 7 17.37 7.56 -2.16
N PHE A 8 16.29 8.13 -1.63
CA PHE A 8 15.16 8.54 -2.44
C PHE A 8 15.52 9.69 -3.38
N GLN A 9 16.35 10.64 -2.95
CA GLN A 9 16.81 11.71 -3.84
C GLN A 9 17.53 11.15 -5.07
N GLU A 10 18.44 10.17 -4.89
CA GLU A 10 19.10 9.52 -6.03
C GLU A 10 18.11 8.83 -6.99
N ILE A 11 17.06 8.19 -6.45
CA ILE A 11 16.01 7.57 -7.28
C ILE A 11 15.22 8.64 -8.04
N LEU A 12 14.89 9.75 -7.38
CA LEU A 12 14.11 10.84 -7.96
C LEU A 12 14.90 11.67 -8.98
N ASP A 13 16.22 11.78 -8.85
CA ASP A 13 17.06 12.62 -9.71
C ASP A 13 17.53 11.91 -10.99
N HIS A 14 17.23 10.61 -11.14
CA HIS A 14 17.64 9.82 -12.30
C HIS A 14 16.43 9.21 -13.00
N ASP A 15 16.27 9.53 -14.29
CA ASP A 15 15.03 9.24 -15.02
C ASP A 15 14.68 7.76 -15.09
N GLU A 16 15.65 6.87 -15.31
CA GLU A 16 15.35 5.44 -15.39
C GLU A 16 14.92 4.83 -14.05
N SER A 17 15.51 5.27 -12.92
CA SER A 17 15.12 4.78 -11.60
C SER A 17 13.80 5.39 -11.17
N PHE A 18 13.59 6.67 -11.47
CA PHE A 18 12.32 7.34 -11.27
C PHE A 18 11.20 6.66 -12.08
N ARG A 19 11.50 6.31 -13.34
CA ARG A 19 10.59 5.59 -14.23
C ARG A 19 10.16 4.27 -13.64
N LEU A 20 11.13 3.45 -13.24
CA LEU A 20 10.86 2.15 -12.62
C LEU A 20 10.07 2.31 -11.31
N PHE A 21 10.49 3.25 -10.45
CA PHE A 21 9.83 3.50 -9.16
C PHE A 21 8.36 3.88 -9.34
N CYS A 22 8.06 4.83 -10.23
CA CYS A 22 6.68 5.25 -10.48
C CYS A 22 5.87 4.14 -11.18
N SER A 23 6.48 3.32 -12.04
CA SER A 23 5.78 2.21 -12.70
C SER A 23 5.37 1.12 -11.71
N ILE A 24 6.26 0.76 -10.77
CA ILE A 24 5.96 -0.18 -9.68
C ILE A 24 4.80 0.36 -8.84
N ALA A 25 4.90 1.61 -8.39
CA ALA A 25 3.87 2.24 -7.58
C ALA A 25 2.53 2.29 -8.33
N ALA A 26 2.51 2.82 -9.55
CA ALA A 26 1.29 2.94 -10.36
C ALA A 26 0.58 1.60 -10.59
N SER A 27 1.33 0.52 -10.80
CA SER A 27 0.79 -0.82 -10.97
C SER A 27 0.12 -1.33 -9.70
N GLY A 28 0.78 -1.14 -8.54
CA GLY A 28 0.22 -1.50 -7.23
C GLY A 28 -1.10 -0.78 -6.95
N GLU A 29 -1.14 0.54 -7.13
CA GLU A 29 -2.35 1.33 -6.85
C GLU A 29 -3.49 0.99 -7.82
N SER A 30 -3.18 0.76 -9.11
CA SER A 30 -4.21 0.39 -10.10
C SER A 30 -4.83 -0.99 -9.79
N GLN A 31 -4.02 -1.91 -9.27
CA GLN A 31 -4.53 -3.20 -8.80
C GLN A 31 -5.40 -3.02 -7.55
N GLY A 32 -4.95 -2.24 -6.56
CA GLY A 32 -5.73 -1.91 -5.37
C GLY A 32 -7.08 -1.26 -5.69
N GLY A 33 -7.11 -0.38 -6.69
CA GLY A 33 -8.33 0.22 -7.22
C GLY A 33 -9.30 -0.81 -7.81
N TRP A 34 -8.80 -1.70 -8.68
CA TRP A 34 -9.60 -2.79 -9.24
C TRP A 34 -10.14 -3.75 -8.17
N GLU A 35 -9.31 -4.16 -7.21
CA GLU A 35 -9.70 -5.08 -6.13
C GLU A 35 -10.82 -4.47 -5.29
N ASN A 36 -10.66 -3.22 -4.83
CA ASN A 36 -11.68 -2.53 -4.06
C ASN A 36 -12.98 -2.32 -4.86
N ALA A 37 -12.90 -1.98 -6.14
CA ALA A 37 -14.09 -1.86 -7.00
C ALA A 37 -14.88 -3.18 -7.07
N ARG A 38 -14.17 -4.32 -7.21
CA ARG A 38 -14.77 -5.65 -7.19
C ARG A 38 -15.36 -6.00 -5.83
N ILE A 39 -14.64 -5.74 -4.74
CA ILE A 39 -15.12 -6.00 -3.38
C ILE A 39 -16.40 -5.20 -3.11
N ALA A 40 -16.44 -3.91 -3.47
CA ALA A 40 -17.60 -3.04 -3.30
C ALA A 40 -18.85 -3.59 -4.02
N ALA A 41 -18.68 -4.08 -5.26
CA ALA A 41 -19.75 -4.70 -6.04
C ALA A 41 -20.25 -6.01 -5.40
N LEU A 42 -19.37 -6.74 -4.71
CA LEU A 42 -19.67 -8.06 -4.16
C LEU A 42 -19.94 -8.07 -2.66
N VAL A 43 -19.96 -6.93 -1.96
CA VAL A 43 -20.30 -6.88 -0.52
C VAL A 43 -21.62 -7.66 -0.28
N PRO A 44 -21.83 -8.35 0.85
CA PRO A 44 -23.13 -8.96 1.16
C PRO A 44 -24.20 -7.91 1.49
N GLU A 45 -25.49 -8.28 1.37
CA GLU A 45 -26.60 -7.38 1.70
C GLU A 45 -26.56 -6.90 3.15
N SER A 46 -26.22 -7.79 4.09
CA SER A 46 -26.10 -7.46 5.51
C SER A 46 -25.05 -6.39 5.83
N GLU A 47 -24.10 -6.15 4.92
CA GLU A 47 -23.02 -5.16 5.08
C GLU A 47 -23.06 -4.09 3.98
N ARG A 48 -24.21 -3.88 3.31
CA ARG A 48 -24.35 -2.94 2.17
C ARG A 48 -23.83 -1.53 2.46
N ALA A 49 -23.92 -1.09 3.71
CA ALA A 49 -23.40 0.21 4.15
C ALA A 49 -21.88 0.38 3.97
N LEU A 50 -21.10 -0.71 3.83
CA LEU A 50 -19.67 -0.64 3.55
C LEU A 50 -19.36 -0.30 2.08
N ALA A 51 -20.25 -0.64 1.15
CA ALA A 51 -19.95 -0.54 -0.27
C ALA A 51 -19.48 0.87 -0.69
N PRO A 52 -20.10 1.99 -0.25
CA PRO A 52 -19.63 3.33 -0.59
C PRO A 52 -18.21 3.63 -0.08
N LYS A 53 -17.84 3.16 1.12
CA LYS A 53 -16.50 3.37 1.69
C LYS A 53 -15.45 2.59 0.91
N ILE A 54 -15.75 1.34 0.55
CA ILE A 54 -14.87 0.49 -0.27
C ILE A 54 -14.73 1.07 -1.69
N THR A 55 -15.81 1.54 -2.29
CA THR A 55 -15.76 2.25 -3.58
C THR A 55 -14.88 3.49 -3.50
N ARG A 56 -14.99 4.28 -2.42
CA ARG A 56 -14.14 5.45 -2.23
C ARG A 56 -12.67 5.06 -2.07
N HIS A 57 -12.37 4.05 -1.27
CA HIS A 57 -11.01 3.51 -1.13
C HIS A 57 -10.44 3.17 -2.51
N GLY A 58 -11.15 2.34 -3.30
CA GLY A 58 -10.70 2.00 -4.65
C GLY A 58 -10.52 3.20 -5.59
N ALA A 59 -11.38 4.22 -5.48
CA ALA A 59 -11.23 5.45 -6.26
C ALA A 59 -10.01 6.29 -5.85
N ASP A 60 -9.64 6.26 -4.57
CA ASP A 60 -8.44 6.90 -4.05
C ASP A 60 -7.18 6.16 -4.54
N GLU A 61 -7.18 4.83 -4.56
CA GLU A 61 -6.09 4.01 -5.15
C GLU A 61 -5.92 4.27 -6.66
N ASP A 62 -7.01 4.22 -7.43
CA ASP A 62 -7.00 4.54 -8.86
C ASP A 62 -6.45 5.96 -9.12
N LYS A 63 -6.76 6.90 -8.22
CA LYS A 63 -6.24 8.26 -8.26
C LYS A 63 -4.73 8.26 -8.01
N HIS A 64 -4.21 7.51 -7.04
CA HIS A 64 -2.77 7.41 -6.78
C HIS A 64 -2.02 6.82 -7.99
N GLY A 65 -2.56 5.77 -8.61
CA GLY A 65 -2.01 5.23 -9.85
C GLY A 65 -1.93 6.26 -10.98
N ARG A 66 -2.98 7.08 -11.15
CA ARG A 66 -2.95 8.22 -12.10
C ARG A 66 -1.94 9.29 -11.72
N ILE A 67 -1.71 9.56 -10.44
CA ILE A 67 -0.70 10.52 -9.98
C ILE A 67 0.70 10.06 -10.39
N PHE A 68 1.06 8.80 -10.17
CA PHE A 68 2.37 8.26 -10.57
C PHE A 68 2.56 8.29 -12.10
N ASN A 69 1.52 7.97 -12.88
CA ASN A 69 1.57 8.11 -14.33
C ASN A 69 1.69 9.56 -14.80
N ALA A 70 1.02 10.51 -14.13
CA ALA A 70 1.15 11.93 -14.42
C ALA A 70 2.57 12.44 -14.12
N LEU A 71 3.20 11.95 -13.06
CA LEU A 71 4.60 12.25 -12.72
C LEU A 71 5.58 11.76 -13.80
N LEU A 72 5.37 10.57 -14.36
CA LEU A 72 6.12 10.06 -15.51
C LEU A 72 5.94 10.96 -16.74
N LYS A 73 4.68 11.26 -17.09
CA LYS A 73 4.34 12.10 -18.24
C LYS A 73 4.95 13.50 -18.13
N LYS A 74 4.95 14.10 -16.94
CA LYS A 74 5.57 15.41 -16.69
C LYS A 74 7.07 15.43 -17.03
N ARG A 75 7.74 14.27 -16.94
CA ARG A 75 9.15 14.09 -17.32
C ARG A 75 9.35 13.53 -18.73
N GLY A 76 8.30 13.37 -19.52
CA GLY A 76 8.38 12.77 -20.85
C GLY A 76 8.76 11.28 -20.84
N LEU A 77 8.45 10.58 -19.74
CA LEU A 77 8.74 9.17 -19.57
C LEU A 77 7.47 8.33 -19.76
N GLU A 78 7.60 7.21 -20.46
CA GLU A 78 6.55 6.18 -20.53
C GLU A 78 6.74 5.15 -19.41
N PRO A 79 5.65 4.54 -18.89
CA PRO A 79 5.75 3.44 -17.93
C PRO A 79 6.56 2.26 -18.48
N VAL A 80 7.18 1.50 -17.58
CA VAL A 80 7.86 0.24 -17.91
C VAL A 80 7.11 -0.95 -17.35
N GLU A 81 7.37 -2.13 -17.92
CA GLU A 81 6.92 -3.39 -17.35
C GLU A 81 7.49 -3.55 -15.94
N VAL A 82 6.62 -3.89 -14.99
CA VAL A 82 6.98 -4.08 -13.58
C VAL A 82 7.65 -5.44 -13.42
N PRO A 83 8.88 -5.52 -12.89
CA PRO A 83 9.52 -6.79 -12.61
C PRO A 83 8.65 -7.63 -11.64
N PRO A 84 8.34 -8.90 -11.95
CA PRO A 84 7.42 -9.71 -11.14
C PRO A 84 7.82 -9.87 -9.67
N GLU A 85 9.11 -9.83 -9.35
CA GLU A 85 9.62 -9.89 -7.98
C GLU A 85 9.43 -8.58 -7.19
N THR A 86 9.01 -7.51 -7.85
CA THR A 86 8.68 -6.21 -7.24
C THR A 86 7.17 -5.97 -7.14
N ASP A 87 6.37 -6.87 -7.72
CA ASP A 87 4.91 -6.80 -7.70
C ASP A 87 4.37 -7.25 -6.33
N TYR A 88 4.32 -6.28 -5.41
CA TYR A 88 3.96 -6.49 -4.00
C TYR A 88 2.59 -7.13 -3.82
N THR A 89 1.60 -6.66 -4.56
CA THR A 89 0.21 -7.10 -4.45
C THR A 89 0.05 -8.55 -4.97
N MET A 90 0.65 -8.88 -6.12
CA MET A 90 0.68 -10.28 -6.60
C MET A 90 1.44 -11.21 -5.67
N LEU A 91 2.55 -10.76 -5.07
CA LEU A 91 3.31 -11.57 -4.14
C LEU A 91 2.56 -11.82 -2.83
N LEU A 92 1.76 -10.87 -2.34
CA LEU A 92 0.87 -11.08 -1.20
C LEU A 92 -0.19 -12.15 -1.49
N GLU A 93 -0.87 -12.06 -2.64
CA GLU A 93 -1.87 -13.06 -3.04
C GLU A 93 -1.26 -14.46 -3.15
N ARG A 94 -0.07 -14.60 -3.74
CA ARG A 94 0.64 -15.89 -3.83
C ARG A 94 0.94 -16.50 -2.46
N HIS A 95 1.04 -15.67 -1.41
CA HIS A 95 1.19 -16.11 -0.02
C HIS A 95 -0.16 -16.32 0.70
N GLY A 96 -1.28 -16.28 -0.03
CA GLY A 96 -2.63 -16.49 0.49
C GLY A 96 -3.16 -15.29 1.29
N ILE A 97 -2.64 -14.09 1.04
CA ILE A 97 -3.03 -12.88 1.76
C ILE A 97 -4.02 -12.07 0.91
N GLY A 98 -5.07 -11.56 1.55
CA GLY A 98 -6.15 -10.85 0.88
C GLY A 98 -7.21 -11.78 0.31
N LEU A 99 -8.06 -11.24 -0.57
CA LEU A 99 -9.03 -12.03 -1.33
C LEU A 99 -8.42 -12.38 -2.68
N ALA A 100 -8.45 -13.67 -3.04
CA ALA A 100 -7.92 -14.12 -4.32
C ALA A 100 -8.66 -13.48 -5.50
N HIS A 101 -7.94 -13.16 -6.58
CA HIS A 101 -8.51 -12.58 -7.80
C HIS A 101 -9.56 -13.49 -8.42
N GLU A 102 -9.37 -14.80 -8.35
CA GLU A 102 -10.36 -15.80 -8.80
C GLU A 102 -11.70 -15.59 -8.10
N LYS A 103 -11.67 -15.37 -6.78
CA LYS A 103 -12.87 -15.09 -5.99
C LYS A 103 -13.52 -13.76 -6.37
N LEU A 104 -12.71 -12.71 -6.54
CA LEU A 104 -13.21 -11.38 -6.94
C LEU A 104 -13.80 -11.37 -8.35
N LYS A 105 -13.39 -12.31 -9.22
CA LYS A 105 -13.92 -12.47 -10.59
C LYS A 105 -15.15 -13.37 -10.68
N ALA A 106 -15.48 -14.14 -9.64
CA ALA A 106 -16.55 -15.14 -9.68
C ALA A 106 -17.99 -14.55 -9.70
N ASP A 107 -18.15 -13.23 -9.58
CA ASP A 107 -19.44 -12.52 -9.51
C ASP A 107 -20.42 -13.09 -8.46
N GLN A 108 -19.89 -13.66 -7.38
CA GLN A 108 -20.66 -14.16 -6.24
C GLN A 108 -20.57 -13.19 -5.05
N PRO A 109 -21.68 -12.95 -4.32
CA PRO A 109 -21.62 -12.16 -3.09
C PRO A 109 -20.59 -12.71 -2.11
N LEU A 110 -19.76 -11.81 -1.58
CA LEU A 110 -18.81 -12.07 -0.51
C LEU A 110 -19.56 -12.38 0.79
N THR A 111 -18.93 -13.17 1.65
CA THR A 111 -19.43 -13.43 3.00
C THR A 111 -18.90 -12.39 3.99
N VAL A 112 -19.50 -12.29 5.18
CA VAL A 112 -18.96 -11.45 6.27
C VAL A 112 -17.50 -11.83 6.62
N PRO A 113 -17.12 -13.12 6.73
CA PRO A 113 -15.72 -13.52 6.85
C PRO A 113 -14.79 -13.03 5.74
N ASP A 114 -15.29 -12.91 4.50
CA ASP A 114 -14.49 -12.38 3.38
C ASP A 114 -14.27 -10.88 3.53
N ILE A 115 -15.29 -10.13 3.95
CA ILE A 115 -15.15 -8.70 4.27
C ILE A 115 -14.15 -8.49 5.40
N ILE A 116 -14.17 -9.32 6.44
CA ILE A 116 -13.19 -9.27 7.52
C ILE A 116 -11.79 -9.59 7.00
N THR A 117 -11.66 -10.56 6.08
CA THR A 117 -10.38 -10.90 5.44
C THR A 117 -9.83 -9.73 4.65
N TYR A 118 -10.67 -9.08 3.82
CA TYR A 118 -10.32 -7.86 3.10
C TYR A 118 -9.89 -6.74 4.06
N LEU A 119 -10.69 -6.42 5.07
CA LEU A 119 -10.38 -5.32 5.99
C LEU A 119 -9.11 -5.58 6.81
N ALA A 120 -8.87 -6.83 7.22
CA ALA A 120 -7.65 -7.21 7.93
C ALA A 120 -6.42 -7.12 7.03
N HIS A 121 -6.54 -7.55 5.77
CA HIS A 121 -5.51 -7.38 4.76
C HIS A 121 -5.20 -5.91 4.51
N SER A 122 -6.23 -5.14 4.12
CA SER A 122 -6.13 -3.70 3.86
C SER A 122 -5.51 -3.00 5.05
N ARG A 123 -5.97 -3.22 6.29
CA ARG A 123 -5.36 -2.61 7.46
C ARG A 123 -3.84 -2.80 7.52
N VAL A 124 -3.35 -4.00 7.23
CA VAL A 124 -1.92 -4.33 7.34
C VAL A 124 -1.14 -3.62 6.23
N THR A 125 -1.66 -3.62 5.00
CA THR A 125 -1.05 -2.92 3.86
C THR A 125 -1.13 -1.40 4.03
N GLU A 126 -2.24 -0.85 4.50
CA GLU A 126 -2.41 0.58 4.80
C GLU A 126 -1.46 1.03 5.91
N GLN A 127 -1.21 0.19 6.93
CA GLN A 127 -0.23 0.53 7.96
C GLN A 127 1.17 0.69 7.35
N ARG A 128 1.53 -0.17 6.39
CA ARG A 128 2.80 -0.08 5.65
C ARG A 128 2.83 1.18 4.78
N ALA A 129 1.79 1.38 3.98
CA ALA A 129 1.68 2.52 3.06
C ALA A 129 1.74 3.85 3.83
N ALA A 130 0.96 4.00 4.90
CA ALA A 130 0.98 5.19 5.75
C ALA A 130 2.37 5.46 6.36
N GLU A 131 3.07 4.44 6.87
CA GLU A 131 4.44 4.60 7.41
C GLU A 131 5.44 5.05 6.33
N GLN A 132 5.37 4.46 5.13
CA GLN A 132 6.23 4.85 4.01
C GLN A 132 5.91 6.27 3.52
N MET A 133 4.63 6.61 3.39
CA MET A 133 4.17 7.91 2.93
C MET A 133 4.45 9.02 3.92
N GLN A 134 4.35 8.77 5.23
CA GLN A 134 4.77 9.71 6.27
C GLN A 134 6.29 9.99 6.18
N MET A 135 7.10 8.96 5.91
CA MET A 135 8.55 9.13 5.71
C MET A 135 8.86 9.95 4.45
N LEU A 136 8.19 9.67 3.34
CA LEU A 136 8.32 10.46 2.11
C LEU A 136 7.86 11.90 2.33
N ARG A 137 6.72 12.11 2.99
CA ARG A 137 6.19 13.44 3.32
C ARG A 137 7.17 14.24 4.16
N LYS A 138 7.80 13.63 5.16
CA LYS A 138 8.82 14.28 5.99
C LYS A 138 10.00 14.82 5.17
N TYR A 139 10.41 14.12 4.11
CA TYR A 139 11.62 14.48 3.36
C TYR A 139 11.35 15.25 2.06
N PHE A 140 10.17 15.09 1.48
CA PHE A 140 9.87 15.53 0.12
C PHE A 140 8.57 16.33 0.01
N SER A 141 7.92 16.75 1.10
CA SER A 141 6.74 17.61 1.02
C SER A 141 6.99 18.87 0.20
N ASP A 142 8.17 19.47 0.34
CA ASP A 142 8.50 20.73 -0.32
C ASP A 142 9.23 20.53 -1.65
N HIS A 143 9.33 19.28 -2.12
CA HIS A 143 9.94 18.99 -3.41
C HIS A 143 9.05 19.54 -4.54
N PRO A 144 9.61 20.30 -5.49
CA PRO A 144 8.82 21.00 -6.52
C PRO A 144 7.99 20.05 -7.39
N ASP A 145 8.54 18.88 -7.73
CA ASP A 145 7.83 17.93 -8.59
C ASP A 145 6.88 16.97 -7.86
N VAL A 146 7.33 16.37 -6.75
CA VAL A 146 6.58 15.27 -6.10
C VAL A 146 5.87 15.69 -4.82
N GLY A 147 6.17 16.85 -4.26
CA GLY A 147 5.70 17.23 -2.93
C GLY A 147 4.18 17.32 -2.80
N ARG A 148 3.49 17.74 -3.88
CA ARG A 148 2.02 17.73 -3.94
C ARG A 148 1.47 16.31 -3.92
N ALA A 149 2.02 15.42 -4.75
CA ALA A 149 1.63 14.02 -4.83
C ALA A 149 1.82 13.33 -3.47
N VAL A 150 2.99 13.49 -2.86
CA VAL A 150 3.34 12.88 -1.58
C VAL A 150 2.40 13.32 -0.46
N ARG A 151 2.04 14.62 -0.37
CA ARG A 151 1.07 15.09 0.63
C ARG A 151 -0.33 14.52 0.41
N MET A 152 -0.76 14.42 -0.85
CA MET A 152 -2.08 13.90 -1.19
C MET A 152 -2.19 12.44 -0.79
N ILE A 153 -1.31 11.60 -1.34
CA ILE A 153 -1.28 10.16 -1.09
C ILE A 153 -1.14 9.91 0.41
N SER A 154 -0.22 10.59 1.10
CA SER A 154 -0.06 10.45 2.55
C SER A 154 -1.33 10.74 3.35
N ASN A 155 -2.13 11.73 2.96
CA ASN A 155 -3.39 12.04 3.65
C ASN A 155 -4.48 11.00 3.35
N ASP A 156 -4.45 10.40 2.16
CA ASP A 156 -5.39 9.35 1.77
C ASP A 156 -5.06 8.05 2.52
N GLU A 157 -3.78 7.66 2.62
CA GLU A 157 -3.39 6.46 3.39
C GLU A 157 -3.73 6.54 4.87
N ASP A 158 -3.58 7.72 5.48
CA ASP A 158 -4.02 7.93 6.85
C ASP A 158 -5.56 7.72 6.99
N ASN A 159 -6.35 8.04 5.94
CA ASN A 159 -7.79 7.80 5.92
C ASN A 159 -8.14 6.33 5.68
N HIS A 160 -7.44 5.65 4.77
CA HIS A 160 -7.61 4.22 4.52
C HIS A 160 -7.33 3.42 5.80
N LEU A 161 -6.23 3.74 6.48
CA LEU A 161 -5.85 3.10 7.74
C LEU A 161 -6.88 3.36 8.84
N ALA A 162 -7.38 4.60 8.96
CA ALA A 162 -8.43 4.94 9.92
C ALA A 162 -9.73 4.17 9.67
N TYR A 163 -10.16 4.11 8.40
CA TYR A 163 -11.32 3.34 7.97
C TYR A 163 -11.19 1.85 8.33
N ALA A 164 -10.07 1.22 7.98
CA ALA A 164 -9.86 -0.20 8.26
C ALA A 164 -9.86 -0.49 9.78
N HIS A 165 -9.27 0.41 10.58
CA HIS A 165 -9.33 0.34 12.04
C HIS A 165 -10.76 0.38 12.57
N GLU A 166 -11.54 1.36 12.12
CA GLU A 166 -12.90 1.59 12.60
C GLU A 166 -13.82 0.41 12.28
N GLU A 167 -13.79 -0.09 11.05
CA GLU A 167 -14.64 -1.19 10.62
C GLU A 167 -14.24 -2.53 11.27
N LEU A 168 -12.94 -2.81 11.42
CA LEU A 168 -12.51 -3.99 12.18
C LEU A 168 -12.95 -3.92 13.64
N LEU A 169 -12.89 -2.74 14.28
CA LEU A 169 -13.41 -2.56 15.63
C LEU A 169 -14.94 -2.71 15.70
N ARG A 170 -15.68 -2.32 14.66
CA ARG A 170 -17.12 -2.57 14.56
C ARG A 170 -17.41 -4.08 14.50
N PHE A 171 -16.73 -4.82 13.62
CA PHE A 171 -16.89 -6.28 13.54
C PHE A 171 -16.43 -7.01 14.81
N ALA A 172 -15.40 -6.51 15.50
CA ALA A 172 -14.97 -7.05 16.79
C ALA A 172 -16.08 -6.94 17.85
N ARG A 173 -16.78 -5.80 17.92
CA ARG A 173 -17.95 -5.60 18.80
C ARG A 173 -19.12 -6.50 18.41
N ALA A 174 -19.27 -6.81 17.13
CA ALA A 174 -20.26 -7.77 16.62
C ALA A 174 -19.89 -9.25 16.88
N GLY A 175 -18.78 -9.53 17.58
CA GLY A 175 -18.39 -10.89 17.98
C GLY A 175 -17.32 -11.55 17.12
N HIS A 176 -16.78 -10.87 16.10
CA HIS A 176 -15.77 -11.45 15.20
C HIS A 176 -14.32 -11.30 15.67
N GLY A 177 -14.08 -10.89 16.92
CA GLY A 177 -12.74 -10.55 17.43
C GLY A 177 -11.68 -11.65 17.24
N ARG A 178 -12.04 -12.93 17.42
CA ARG A 178 -11.09 -14.05 17.22
C ARG A 178 -10.68 -14.22 15.76
N LEU A 179 -11.64 -14.09 14.83
CA LEU A 179 -11.36 -14.16 13.39
C LEU A 179 -10.43 -13.01 13.00
N ILE A 180 -10.77 -11.79 13.41
CA ILE A 180 -9.96 -10.58 13.14
C ILE A 180 -8.53 -10.74 13.66
N GLN A 181 -8.35 -11.19 14.91
CA GLN A 181 -7.01 -11.38 15.48
C GLN A 181 -6.17 -12.38 14.69
N ARG A 182 -6.77 -13.53 14.35
CA ARG A 182 -6.09 -14.57 13.58
C ARG A 182 -5.68 -14.04 12.20
N THR A 183 -6.63 -13.46 11.48
CA THR A 183 -6.41 -12.95 10.13
C THR A 183 -5.39 -11.82 10.12
N LEU A 184 -5.48 -10.84 11.02
CA LEU A 184 -4.48 -9.77 11.15
C LEU A 184 -3.07 -10.31 11.39
N ARG A 185 -2.92 -11.32 12.25
CA ARG A 185 -1.62 -11.94 12.53
C ARG A 185 -1.07 -12.69 11.33
N GLU A 186 -1.92 -13.45 10.63
CA GLU A 186 -1.54 -14.17 9.41
C GLU A 186 -1.09 -13.18 8.33
N CYS A 187 -1.89 -12.15 8.06
CA CYS A 187 -1.56 -11.06 7.14
C CYS A 187 -0.24 -10.38 7.52
N ALA A 188 -0.07 -9.92 8.76
CA ALA A 188 1.13 -9.21 9.19
C ALA A 188 2.41 -10.06 9.07
N LEU A 189 2.35 -11.36 9.41
CA LEU A 189 3.54 -12.21 9.36
C LEU A 189 3.94 -12.63 7.93
N ALA A 190 2.98 -12.66 7.01
CA ALA A 190 3.24 -12.85 5.59
C ALA A 190 3.73 -11.55 4.95
N GLU A 191 3.07 -10.43 5.24
CA GLU A 191 3.42 -9.11 4.72
C GLU A 191 4.87 -8.76 5.01
N ILE A 192 5.36 -8.92 6.24
CA ILE A 192 6.76 -8.54 6.57
C ILE A 192 7.78 -9.34 5.76
N ARG A 193 7.44 -10.57 5.33
CA ARG A 193 8.32 -11.39 4.47
C ARG A 193 8.26 -10.90 3.04
N VAL A 194 7.05 -10.69 2.51
CA VAL A 194 6.85 -10.17 1.15
C VAL A 194 7.49 -8.78 1.01
N TYR A 195 7.26 -7.89 1.98
CA TYR A 195 7.85 -6.56 2.01
C TYR A 195 9.37 -6.58 2.02
N ARG A 196 10.00 -7.49 2.78
CA ARG A 196 11.46 -7.72 2.74
C ARG A 196 11.91 -8.11 1.33
N ASP A 197 11.26 -9.11 0.74
CA ASP A 197 11.68 -9.66 -0.56
C ASP A 197 11.51 -8.65 -1.68
N VAL A 198 10.38 -7.93 -1.70
CA VAL A 198 10.13 -6.81 -2.61
C VAL A 198 11.14 -5.69 -2.39
N SER A 199 11.42 -5.30 -1.13
CA SER A 199 12.41 -4.25 -0.84
C SER A 199 13.80 -4.63 -1.36
N LEU A 200 14.23 -5.88 -1.18
CA LEU A 200 15.50 -6.38 -1.71
C LEU A 200 15.52 -6.34 -3.24
N ALA A 201 14.45 -6.79 -3.88
CA ALA A 201 14.31 -6.77 -5.33
C ALA A 201 14.36 -5.34 -5.89
N VAL A 202 13.56 -4.42 -5.34
CA VAL A 202 13.54 -3.01 -5.75
C VAL A 202 14.92 -2.39 -5.57
N MET A 203 15.58 -2.56 -4.41
CA MET A 203 16.93 -2.03 -4.19
C MET A 203 17.97 -2.64 -5.13
N ALA A 204 17.83 -3.91 -5.51
CA ALA A 204 18.72 -4.55 -6.48
C ALA A 204 18.55 -3.96 -7.89
N HIS A 205 17.30 -3.70 -8.32
CA HIS A 205 17.03 -3.00 -9.58
C HIS A 205 17.55 -1.56 -9.55
N MET A 206 17.25 -0.80 -8.49
CA MET A 206 17.73 0.58 -8.34
C MET A 206 19.26 0.64 -8.33
N GLY A 207 19.93 -0.28 -7.62
CA GLY A 207 21.38 -0.34 -7.58
C GLY A 207 22.03 -0.66 -8.91
N ARG A 208 21.38 -1.44 -9.78
CA ARG A 208 21.85 -1.69 -11.15
C ARG A 208 21.71 -0.44 -12.02
N VAL A 209 20.53 0.18 -11.99
CA VAL A 209 20.23 1.39 -12.78
C VAL A 209 21.14 2.55 -12.37
N LEU A 210 21.32 2.77 -11.07
CA LEU A 210 22.10 3.88 -10.52
C LEU A 210 23.60 3.58 -10.39
N GLY A 211 24.05 2.39 -10.79
CA GLY A 211 25.47 2.00 -10.72
C GLY A 211 26.04 2.00 -9.29
N TRP A 212 25.25 1.60 -8.28
CA TRP A 212 25.70 1.63 -6.89
C TRP A 212 26.89 0.70 -6.63
N PRO A 213 27.90 1.14 -5.86
CA PRO A 213 28.98 0.26 -5.41
C PRO A 213 28.43 -0.93 -4.62
N ARG A 214 29.07 -2.10 -4.76
CA ARG A 214 28.67 -3.34 -4.05
C ARG A 214 28.51 -3.13 -2.54
N ALA A 215 29.38 -2.31 -1.93
CA ALA A 215 29.31 -1.99 -0.51
C ALA A 215 28.01 -1.27 -0.11
N LYS A 216 27.52 -0.34 -0.94
CA LYS A 216 26.26 0.37 -0.71
C LYS A 216 25.08 -0.59 -0.81
N SER A 217 25.04 -1.41 -1.87
CA SER A 217 23.98 -2.41 -2.06
C SER A 217 23.95 -3.43 -0.92
N ALA A 218 25.11 -3.90 -0.46
CA ALA A 218 25.22 -4.79 0.69
C ALA A 218 24.74 -4.13 1.99
N ALA A 219 25.08 -2.86 2.23
CA ALA A 219 24.60 -2.12 3.40
C ALA A 219 23.07 -1.92 3.38
N LEU A 220 22.48 -1.61 2.23
CA LEU A 220 21.03 -1.51 2.06
C LEU A 220 20.33 -2.84 2.31
N ALA A 221 20.85 -3.93 1.74
CA ALA A 221 20.31 -5.27 1.96
C ALA A 221 20.38 -5.68 3.44
N ALA A 222 21.50 -5.40 4.12
CA ALA A 222 21.64 -5.63 5.54
C ALA A 222 20.62 -4.82 6.36
N GLY A 223 20.38 -3.56 5.99
CA GLY A 223 19.34 -2.72 6.59
C GLY A 223 17.94 -3.32 6.44
N ILE A 224 17.59 -3.82 5.25
CA ILE A 224 16.30 -4.48 4.98
C ILE A 224 16.16 -5.74 5.85
N HIS A 225 17.20 -6.57 5.94
CA HIS A 225 17.18 -7.75 6.82
C HIS A 225 17.06 -7.39 8.31
N ALA A 226 17.70 -6.30 8.75
CA ALA A 226 17.58 -5.83 10.13
C ALA A 226 16.16 -5.36 10.45
N VAL A 227 15.52 -4.61 9.54
CA VAL A 227 14.10 -4.22 9.67
C VAL A 227 13.21 -5.45 9.73
N TYR A 228 13.40 -6.42 8.81
CA TYR A 228 12.66 -7.67 8.83
C TYR A 228 12.81 -8.44 10.16
N LEU A 229 14.03 -8.52 10.70
CA LEU A 229 14.28 -9.18 11.99
C LEU A 229 13.57 -8.45 13.14
N TYR A 230 13.66 -7.12 13.19
CA TYR A 230 12.92 -6.31 14.15
C TYR A 230 11.41 -6.57 14.06
N GLU A 231 10.87 -6.56 12.85
CA GLU A 231 9.46 -6.82 12.60
C GLU A 231 9.06 -8.23 13.05
N ARG A 232 9.90 -9.22 12.76
CA ARG A 232 9.66 -10.61 13.14
C ARG A 232 9.67 -10.83 14.66
N LEU A 233 10.54 -10.12 15.39
CA LEU A 233 10.69 -10.25 16.85
C LEU A 233 9.58 -9.55 17.62
N GLY A 234 9.02 -8.46 17.08
CA GLY A 234 7.93 -7.75 17.76
C GLY A 234 7.34 -6.56 17.01
N GLY A 235 8.04 -6.02 16.01
CA GLY A 235 7.54 -4.88 15.25
C GLY A 235 6.22 -5.14 14.52
N TRP A 236 5.91 -6.39 14.15
CA TRP A 236 4.63 -6.77 13.53
C TRP A 236 3.40 -6.43 14.39
N ARG A 237 3.57 -6.28 15.72
CA ARG A 237 2.45 -5.96 16.63
C ARG A 237 1.74 -4.67 16.24
N ARG A 238 2.48 -3.67 15.73
CA ARG A 238 1.90 -2.39 15.29
C ARG A 238 0.91 -2.55 14.12
N MET A 239 1.08 -3.57 13.30
CA MET A 239 0.20 -3.90 12.16
C MET A 239 -1.06 -4.66 12.59
N VAL A 240 -1.14 -5.12 13.84
CA VAL A 240 -2.32 -5.88 14.32
C VAL A 240 -3.02 -5.18 15.47
N SER A 241 -2.39 -4.21 16.13
CA SER A 241 -2.98 -3.44 17.22
C SER A 241 -4.08 -2.51 16.70
N LEU A 242 -5.35 -2.84 16.97
CA LEU A 242 -6.48 -1.97 16.64
C LEU A 242 -6.71 -0.94 17.75
N ARG A 243 -6.91 0.31 17.34
CA ARG A 243 -7.32 1.43 18.20
C ARG A 243 -8.32 2.28 17.43
N MET A 244 -9.29 2.88 18.13
CA MET A 244 -10.24 3.79 17.49
C MET A 244 -9.44 4.97 16.91
N PRO A 245 -9.56 5.29 15.61
CA PRO A 245 -8.87 6.43 15.03
C PRO A 245 -9.42 7.75 15.57
N GLU A 246 -8.59 8.80 15.54
CA GLU A 246 -9.00 10.16 15.90
C GLU A 246 -10.02 10.71 14.91
N ARG A 247 -9.73 10.54 13.61
CA ARG A 247 -10.67 10.81 12.52
C ARG A 247 -11.59 9.60 12.32
N ARG A 248 -12.87 9.78 12.65
CA ARG A 248 -13.91 8.78 12.39
C ARG A 248 -14.53 9.01 11.03
N ASP A 249 -15.09 7.94 10.48
CA ASP A 249 -15.78 7.93 9.19
C ASP A 249 -14.96 8.58 8.07
N ALA A 250 -13.66 8.28 8.03
CA ALA A 250 -12.70 8.94 7.15
C ALA A 250 -13.08 8.83 5.66
N LEU A 251 -13.80 7.76 5.30
CA LEU A 251 -14.31 7.48 3.96
C LEU A 251 -15.83 7.67 3.80
N GLY A 252 -16.54 8.26 4.76
CA GLY A 252 -18.01 8.43 4.73
C GLY A 252 -18.57 9.52 3.82
N GLY A 253 -17.71 10.26 3.11
CA GLY A 253 -18.11 11.29 2.13
C GLY A 253 -17.72 10.91 0.70
N PRO A 254 -18.11 11.71 -0.32
CA PRO A 254 -17.68 11.47 -1.70
C PRO A 254 -16.16 11.49 -1.84
N ALA A 255 -15.63 10.76 -2.82
CA ALA A 255 -14.19 10.78 -3.12
C ALA A 255 -13.77 12.20 -3.53
N SER A 256 -12.61 12.64 -3.04
CA SER A 256 -12.05 13.94 -3.41
C SER A 256 -11.55 13.87 -4.86
N ALA A 257 -11.99 14.80 -5.71
CA ALA A 257 -11.49 14.91 -7.08
C ALA A 257 -9.96 15.08 -7.08
N ALA A 258 -9.28 14.37 -7.97
CA ALA A 258 -7.85 14.58 -8.21
C ALA A 258 -7.67 16.02 -8.75
N PRO A 259 -6.77 16.83 -8.18
CA PRO A 259 -6.42 18.07 -8.83
C PRO A 259 -5.71 17.78 -10.15
N GLU A 260 -5.95 18.61 -11.15
CA GLU A 260 -5.18 18.57 -12.39
C GLU A 260 -3.70 18.81 -12.06
N PHE A 261 -2.85 17.85 -12.46
CA PHE A 261 -1.41 18.02 -12.50
C PHE A 261 -1.10 18.58 -13.90
N ALA A 262 -1.01 19.91 -13.97
CA ALA A 262 -0.49 20.63 -15.13
C ALA A 262 1.04 20.61 -15.12
#